data_AF-A0A942HVQ1-F1
#
_entry.id   AF-A0A942HVQ1-F1
#
_cell.length_a   1.000
_cell.length_b   1.000
_cell.length_c   1.000
_cell.angle_alpha   90.00
_cell.angle_beta   90.00
_cell.angle_gamma   90.00
#
_symmetry.space_group_name_H-M   'P 1'
#
loop_
_entity.id
_entity.type
_entity.pdbx_description
1 polymer ?
#
loop_
_entity_poly.entity_id
_entity_poly.type
_entity_poly.pdbx_seq_one_letter_code
_entity_poly.pdbx_strand_id
1 'polypeptide(L)'
;YDVDKLSAFFDVIQQDPVVSQVKLIAEPWDIGEGGYQVGNFPVLWTEWNGKYRDSVRQYWRGDPKMLGQMATRLTGSSDLYAHSGRSPHASINFVTCHDGFTLRDLVSYNEKHN
;
A
#
# COMPACT_ATOMS: atom_id res chain seq x y z
N TYR A 1 5.85 11.87 -22.30
CA TYR A 1 7.01 12.09 -21.45
C TYR A 1 7.25 10.79 -20.71
N ASP A 2 8.20 10.00 -21.19
CA ASP A 2 8.50 8.65 -20.69
C ASP A 2 9.02 8.71 -19.24
N VAL A 3 8.33 7.99 -18.36
CA VAL A 3 8.77 7.73 -16.98
C VAL A 3 9.85 6.65 -17.04
N ASP A 4 11.07 7.05 -17.40
CA ASP A 4 12.25 6.17 -17.50
C ASP A 4 13.30 6.47 -16.41
N LYS A 5 12.89 6.96 -15.23
CA LYS A 5 13.83 7.43 -14.19
C LYS A 5 13.48 7.03 -12.77
N LEU A 6 12.86 5.87 -12.59
CA LEU A 6 12.86 5.16 -11.29
C LEU A 6 13.76 3.91 -11.31
N SER A 7 14.22 3.43 -12.48
CA SER A 7 14.99 2.19 -12.59
C SER A 7 16.38 2.29 -11.94
N ALA A 8 17.20 3.27 -12.31
CA ALA A 8 18.60 3.31 -11.86
C ALA A 8 18.76 3.36 -10.33
N PHE A 9 17.88 4.09 -9.63
CA PHE A 9 17.89 4.10 -8.16
C PHE A 9 17.51 2.72 -7.59
N PHE A 10 16.42 2.12 -8.09
CA PHE A 10 15.99 0.80 -7.64
C PHE A 10 17.01 -0.29 -7.98
N ASP A 11 17.66 -0.21 -9.14
CA ASP A 11 18.71 -1.13 -9.58
C ASP A 11 19.91 -1.06 -8.62
N VAL A 12 20.34 0.15 -8.25
CA VAL A 12 21.44 0.35 -7.28
C VAL A 12 21.06 -0.21 -5.92
N ILE A 13 19.86 0.09 -5.41
CA ILE A 13 19.37 -0.44 -4.13
C ILE A 13 19.30 -1.97 -4.14
N GLN A 14 18.87 -2.56 -5.24
CA GLN A 14 18.75 -4.01 -5.40
C GLN A 14 20.11 -4.71 -5.50
N GLN A 15 21.11 -4.05 -6.08
CA GLN A 15 22.46 -4.58 -6.23
C GLN A 15 23.36 -4.32 -5.01
N ASP A 16 23.03 -3.35 -4.16
CA ASP A 16 23.85 -3.00 -3.00
C ASP A 16 23.90 -4.15 -1.98
N PRO A 17 25.09 -4.62 -1.56
CA PRO A 17 25.23 -5.79 -0.69
C PRO A 17 24.76 -5.57 0.75
N VAL A 18 24.51 -4.32 1.16
CA VAL A 18 24.06 -3.98 2.53
C VAL A 18 22.58 -3.61 2.52
N VAL A 19 22.18 -2.70 1.64
CA VAL A 19 20.81 -2.18 1.58
C VAL A 19 19.83 -3.23 1.07
N SER A 20 20.24 -4.12 0.14
CA SER A 20 19.38 -5.22 -0.32
C SER A 20 19.02 -6.23 0.79
N GLN A 21 19.72 -6.19 1.93
CA GLN A 21 19.53 -7.12 3.05
C GLN A 21 18.59 -6.57 4.14
N VAL A 22 18.16 -5.31 4.04
CA VAL A 22 17.27 -4.69 5.01
C VAL A 22 15.81 -4.68 4.54
N LYS A 23 14.89 -4.34 5.45
CA LYS A 23 13.47 -4.20 5.10
C LYS A 23 13.24 -2.89 4.38
N LEU A 24 12.73 -2.97 3.16
CA LEU A 24 12.37 -1.82 2.35
C LEU A 24 10.83 -1.68 2.32
N ILE A 25 10.34 -0.54 2.80
CA ILE A 25 8.90 -0.23 2.86
C ILE A 25 8.68 1.08 2.11
N ALA A 26 7.76 1.08 1.14
CA ALA A 26 7.38 2.25 0.36
C ALA A 26 5.99 2.76 0.72
N GLU A 27 5.82 4.07 0.62
CA GLU A 27 4.54 4.71 0.34
C GLU A 27 4.40 4.79 -1.19
N PRO A 28 3.62 3.91 -1.84
CA PRO A 28 3.70 3.69 -3.29
C PRO A 28 2.87 4.71 -4.08
N TRP A 29 2.92 5.98 -3.70
CA TRP A 29 2.27 7.05 -4.44
C TRP A 29 2.95 8.40 -4.25
N ASP A 30 2.80 9.27 -5.24
CA ASP A 30 3.02 10.71 -5.12
C ASP A 30 1.80 11.49 -5.67
N ILE A 31 1.83 12.82 -5.55
CA ILE A 31 0.75 13.72 -6.02
C ILE A 31 0.81 14.04 -7.52
N GLY A 32 1.84 13.57 -8.22
CA GLY A 32 2.06 13.82 -9.64
C GLY A 32 1.16 12.97 -10.54
N GLU A 33 1.10 13.37 -11.82
CA GLU A 33 0.41 12.56 -12.83
C GLU A 33 1.11 11.19 -12.97
N GLY A 34 0.34 10.11 -12.86
CA GLY A 34 0.89 8.76 -12.85
C GLY A 34 1.59 8.37 -11.55
N GLY A 35 1.46 9.18 -10.49
CA GLY A 35 2.10 8.95 -9.19
C GLY A 35 1.64 7.69 -8.47
N TYR A 36 0.46 7.16 -8.76
CA TYR A 36 -0.09 5.99 -8.07
C TYR A 36 0.55 4.67 -8.56
N GLN A 37 1.48 4.14 -7.77
CA GLN A 37 2.36 3.00 -8.13
C GLN A 37 2.15 1.77 -7.24
N VAL A 38 1.00 1.66 -6.57
CA VAL A 38 0.65 0.47 -5.77
C VAL A 38 0.72 -0.78 -6.65
N GLY A 39 1.51 -1.77 -6.23
CA GLY A 39 1.72 -3.01 -6.97
C GLY A 39 2.90 -2.97 -7.95
N ASN A 40 3.50 -1.80 -8.20
CA ASN A 40 4.54 -1.63 -9.22
C ASN A 40 5.97 -1.50 -8.67
N PHE A 41 6.17 -1.54 -7.35
CA PHE A 41 7.54 -1.51 -6.80
C PHE A 41 8.29 -2.85 -7.04
N PRO A 42 9.64 -2.82 -7.08
CA PRO A 42 10.45 -4.03 -7.26
C PRO A 42 10.23 -5.09 -6.17
N VAL A 43 10.62 -6.34 -6.47
CA VAL A 43 10.33 -7.52 -5.64
C VAL A 43 10.78 -7.42 -4.18
N LEU A 44 11.88 -6.69 -3.90
CA LEU A 44 12.41 -6.52 -2.54
C LEU A 44 11.58 -5.57 -1.66
N TRP A 45 10.69 -4.77 -2.27
CA TRP A 45 9.92 -3.76 -1.57
C TRP A 45 8.58 -4.29 -1.11
N THR A 46 8.27 -3.94 0.14
CA THR A 46 6.91 -4.02 0.68
C THR A 46 6.26 -2.63 0.61
N GLU A 47 4.94 -2.59 0.52
CA GLU A 47 4.20 -1.37 0.25
C GLU A 47 3.10 -1.14 1.27
N TRP A 48 2.93 0.10 1.68
CA TRP A 48 1.73 0.51 2.40
C TRP A 48 0.48 0.27 1.55
N ASN A 49 -0.39 -0.63 2.00
CA ASN A 49 -1.59 -0.97 1.26
C ASN A 49 -2.75 -0.02 1.61
N GLY A 50 -2.80 1.12 0.92
CA GLY A 50 -3.92 2.07 1.02
C GLY A 50 -5.27 1.44 0.65
N LYS A 51 -5.30 0.52 -0.32
CA LYS A 51 -6.53 -0.21 -0.68
C LYS A 51 -7.03 -1.08 0.48
N TYR A 52 -6.14 -1.71 1.24
CA TYR A 52 -6.51 -2.46 2.44
C TYR A 52 -7.16 -1.54 3.46
N ARG A 53 -6.47 -0.44 3.81
CA ARG A 53 -6.95 0.56 4.77
C ARG A 53 -8.37 1.01 4.43
N ASP A 54 -8.59 1.41 3.18
CA ASP A 54 -9.87 1.97 2.76
C ASP A 54 -10.97 0.91 2.68
N SER A 55 -10.66 -0.27 2.13
CA SER A 55 -11.65 -1.36 2.03
C SER A 55 -12.10 -1.85 3.40
N VAL A 56 -11.18 -2.01 4.36
CA VAL A 56 -11.51 -2.44 5.72
C VAL A 56 -12.39 -1.40 6.41
N ARG A 57 -12.04 -0.12 6.29
CA ARG A 57 -12.84 0.98 6.85
C ARG A 57 -14.25 1.03 6.23
N GLN A 58 -14.35 0.93 4.91
CA GLN A 58 -15.64 0.93 4.20
C GLN A 58 -16.50 -0.28 4.60
N TYR A 59 -15.89 -1.47 4.70
CA TYR A 59 -16.60 -2.68 5.12
C TYR A 59 -17.20 -2.53 6.52
N TRP A 60 -16.42 -2.07 7.50
CA TRP A 60 -16.89 -1.89 8.88
C TRP A 60 -17.83 -0.70 9.08
N ARG A 61 -17.71 0.33 8.23
CA ARG A 61 -18.68 1.44 8.19
C ARG A 61 -20.06 0.98 7.68
N GLY A 62 -20.13 -0.15 6.98
CA GLY A 62 -21.37 -0.71 6.43
C GLY A 62 -21.63 -0.34 4.97
N ASP A 63 -20.60 0.07 4.22
CA ASP A 63 -20.75 0.42 2.82
C ASP A 63 -21.20 -0.81 1.99
N PRO A 64 -22.11 -0.63 1.02
CA PRO A 64 -22.66 -1.74 0.26
C PRO A 64 -21.61 -2.40 -0.65
N LYS A 65 -21.80 -3.70 -0.93
CA LYS A 65 -20.99 -4.49 -1.88
C LYS A 65 -19.50 -4.64 -1.53
N MET A 66 -19.13 -4.48 -0.26
CA MET A 66 -17.72 -4.56 0.17
C MET A 66 -17.18 -5.97 0.43
N LEU A 67 -18.03 -7.00 0.51
CA LEU A 67 -17.60 -8.37 0.88
C LEU A 67 -16.49 -8.92 -0.04
N GLY A 68 -16.61 -8.72 -1.35
CA GLY A 68 -15.60 -9.19 -2.31
C GLY A 68 -14.26 -8.49 -2.14
N GLN A 69 -14.27 -7.15 -2.02
CA GLN A 69 -13.06 -6.37 -1.75
C GLN A 69 -12.42 -6.78 -0.42
N MET A 70 -13.22 -6.94 0.63
CA MET A 70 -12.75 -7.38 1.94
C MET A 70 -12.11 -8.77 1.87
N ALA A 71 -12.72 -9.72 1.15
CA ALA A 71 -12.14 -11.05 0.94
C ALA A 71 -10.77 -10.98 0.28
N THR A 72 -10.63 -10.20 -0.81
CA THR A 72 -9.35 -10.00 -1.49
C THR A 72 -8.30 -9.36 -0.57
N ARG A 73 -8.70 -8.37 0.23
CA ARG A 73 -7.79 -7.71 1.20
C ARG A 73 -7.34 -8.67 2.31
N LEU A 74 -8.25 -9.51 2.80
CA LEU A 74 -7.98 -10.48 3.86
C LEU A 74 -7.04 -11.61 3.39
N THR A 75 -7.09 -11.98 2.11
CA THR A 75 -6.23 -13.02 1.53
C THR A 75 -4.92 -12.49 0.94
N GLY A 76 -4.45 -11.33 1.41
CA GLY A 76 -3.13 -10.80 1.05
C GLY A 76 -3.08 -9.94 -0.20
N SER A 77 -4.24 -9.47 -0.70
CA SER A 77 -4.35 -8.57 -1.86
C SER A 77 -3.62 -9.11 -3.11
N SER A 78 -3.94 -10.35 -3.48
CA SER A 78 -3.33 -11.02 -4.64
C SER A 78 -3.52 -10.26 -5.94
N ASP A 79 -4.59 -9.48 -6.07
CA ASP A 79 -4.85 -8.59 -7.20
C ASP A 79 -3.79 -7.49 -7.38
N LEU A 80 -3.04 -7.15 -6.32
CA LEU A 80 -1.95 -6.18 -6.36
C LEU A 80 -0.58 -6.84 -6.54
N TYR A 81 -0.31 -7.94 -5.82
CA TYR A 81 1.06 -8.41 -5.64
C TYR A 81 1.37 -9.72 -6.37
N ALA A 82 0.38 -10.58 -6.63
CA ALA A 82 0.63 -11.94 -7.11
C ALA A 82 1.27 -11.99 -8.51
N HIS A 83 0.93 -11.04 -9.38
CA HIS A 83 1.45 -10.99 -10.75
C HIS A 83 2.91 -10.49 -10.84
N SER A 84 3.41 -9.84 -9.78
CA SER A 84 4.77 -9.27 -9.73
C SER A 84 5.82 -10.23 -9.17
N GLY A 85 5.46 -11.50 -8.95
CA GLY A 85 6.32 -12.48 -8.26
C GLY A 85 6.45 -12.23 -6.76
N ARG A 86 5.73 -11.24 -6.22
CA ARG A 86 5.70 -10.91 -4.81
C ARG A 86 4.65 -11.74 -4.07
N SER A 87 4.98 -12.09 -2.83
CA SER A 87 4.08 -12.86 -1.97
C SER A 87 3.27 -11.92 -1.05
N PRO A 88 2.28 -12.43 -0.29
CA PRO A 88 1.42 -11.62 0.56
C PRO A 88 2.14 -10.67 1.54
N HIS A 89 3.37 -10.96 1.96
CA HIS A 89 4.14 -10.07 2.83
C HIS A 89 4.50 -8.72 2.18
N ALA A 90 4.41 -8.61 0.85
CA ALA A 90 4.58 -7.34 0.16
C ALA A 90 3.50 -6.32 0.53
N SER A 91 2.37 -6.78 1.06
CA SER A 91 1.28 -5.93 1.55
C SER A 91 1.48 -5.56 3.01
N ILE A 92 1.83 -4.31 3.30
CA ILE A 92 1.75 -3.76 4.67
C ILE A 92 0.29 -3.33 4.91
N ASN A 93 -0.43 -4.18 5.63
CA ASN A 93 -1.84 -3.95 5.98
C ASN A 93 -1.94 -3.08 7.24
N PHE A 94 -2.68 -1.99 7.15
CA PHE A 94 -2.91 -1.09 8.28
C PHE A 94 -4.33 -0.50 8.22
N VAL A 95 -4.90 -0.18 9.38
CA VAL A 95 -6.22 0.47 9.49
C VAL A 95 -6.06 1.97 9.75
N THR A 96 -5.03 2.40 10.46
CA THR A 96 -4.69 3.80 10.75
C THR A 96 -3.19 4.01 10.69
N CYS A 97 -2.75 5.22 10.39
CA CYS A 97 -1.35 5.64 10.41
C CYS A 97 -1.27 7.04 11.04
N HIS A 98 -0.11 7.70 10.94
CA HIS A 98 0.05 9.08 11.39
C HIS A 98 -0.77 10.08 10.55
N ASP A 99 -1.09 9.73 9.31
CA ASP A 99 -1.96 10.53 8.45
C ASP A 99 -3.44 10.23 8.69
N GLY A 100 -4.15 11.24 9.19
CA GLY A 100 -5.59 11.20 9.45
C GLY A 100 -5.92 10.76 10.86
N PHE A 101 -7.05 10.07 11.03
CA PHE A 101 -7.55 9.69 12.34
C PHE A 101 -6.74 8.57 13.00
N THR A 102 -6.59 8.68 14.33
CA THR A 102 -6.27 7.54 15.19
C THR A 102 -7.39 6.51 15.14
N LEU A 103 -7.15 5.28 15.65
CA LEU A 103 -8.19 4.26 15.66
C LEU A 103 -9.42 4.67 16.48
N ARG A 104 -9.20 5.41 17.59
CA ARG A 104 -10.31 5.91 18.41
C ARG A 104 -11.09 7.00 17.67
N ASP A 105 -10.40 7.94 17.05
CA ASP A 105 -11.06 9.05 16.36
C ASP A 105 -11.83 8.56 15.13
N LEU A 106 -11.30 7.54 14.44
CA LEU A 106 -11.95 6.90 13.29
C LEU A 106 -13.35 6.35 13.60
N VAL A 107 -13.61 5.97 14.86
CA VAL A 107 -14.93 5.49 15.31
C VAL A 107 -15.66 6.49 16.21
N SER A 108 -15.10 7.67 16.44
CA SER A 108 -15.69 8.70 17.29
C SER A 108 -16.15 9.94 16.52
N TYR A 109 -15.64 10.16 15.30
CA TYR A 109 -15.90 11.36 14.51
C TYR A 109 -16.22 11.04 13.05
N ASN A 110 -17.17 11.78 12.48
CA ASN A 110 -17.48 11.75 11.05
C ASN A 110 -16.64 12.77 10.25
N GLU A 111 -16.21 13.86 10.88
CA GLU A 111 -15.52 14.97 10.24
C GLU A 111 -14.24 15.33 10.98
N LYS A 112 -13.24 15.80 10.22
CA LYS A 112 -11.96 16.24 10.77
C LYS A 112 -12.10 17.59 11.48
N HIS A 113 -11.34 17.77 12.55
CA HIS A 113 -11.27 19.01 13.30
C HIS A 113 -9.79 19.40 13.42
N ASN A 114 -9.28 20.13 12.42
CA ASN A 114 -7.87 20.48 12.25
C ASN A 114 -7.66 21.99 12.39
#